data_AF-A0A9P6NVU5-F1
#
_entry.id   AF-A0A9P6NVU5-F1
#
_cell.length_a   1.000
_cell.length_b   1.000
_cell.length_c   1.000
_cell.angle_alpha   90.00
_cell.angle_beta   90.00
_cell.angle_gamma   90.00
#
_symmetry.space_group_name_H-M   'P 1'
#
loop_
_entity.id
_entity.type
_entity.pdbx_description
1 polymer ?
#
loop_
_entity_poly.entity_id
_entity_poly.type
_entity_poly.pdbx_seq_one_letter_code
_entity_poly.pdbx_strand_id
1 'polypeptide(L)'
;MPSPIYRGERLPKKRNKHKSDMMKLLSQFQAALDNLIIAALGRLATVGMVVEVLQALLLYLLVASPTAIADRNLTKRSSDDENYLYDSNVDDDGHSDHNEDVTDDDINQILFPETEAREGTFPSTEYTLNVSSLVQVVLYCDLHPTFCNKVQVAYAAAATEFIRVVNIKNSLRIAAYYYRFCDNKCSNDTIAWAVPSSQFTLPFEDGADLNYIYPQTLAKQLVPYGITSSWDDWDIEMDVNHDYYLCAVDFDEAYEKGWNGTDVPPGGKFWFQNETAIRSGQIDLKYVFLHEILHGAGFGSSWGDHLSHEASPFRQLLQGIFDPIELQLLTPSPLWVMLEQMGPIYVIGFQPTMIFDKFLVNVDASLHPNGHQSMADLGFEIQSFCVSDQTSAYISNFVNLFNRYGKSIPARELWLSMGRNHTLEFQFPPPAISNSSFSINDYLKSKYSRMVLSTGQNAMTSRLELGGRDFRPSLSNSHVGQMYAVSPDFLMTDDFRTGQTLDEIVKEVYADIDPIMYLVPFNGTLVNQTYQSPIGPGILRILDTMGYSTVLTNTNYMVNSEFNKTAKVHTCDAGDYDSLQATAYVSSAVSDFDASSFLIAVGLVSWLFFM
;
A
#
# COMPACT_ATOMS: atom_id res chain seq x y z
N MET A 1 61.97 -23.13 -5.14
CA MET A 1 62.16 -24.58 -4.84
C MET A 1 61.27 -24.94 -3.67
N PRO A 2 60.63 -26.12 -3.61
CA PRO A 2 59.69 -26.68 -4.59
C PRO A 2 58.35 -27.09 -3.93
N SER A 3 57.37 -27.40 -4.77
CA SER A 3 56.07 -28.00 -4.44
C SER A 3 56.16 -29.33 -3.68
N PRO A 4 55.07 -29.75 -3.01
CA PRO A 4 54.76 -31.16 -2.88
C PRO A 4 53.48 -31.55 -3.62
N ILE A 5 53.63 -32.66 -4.35
CA ILE A 5 52.62 -33.49 -5.02
C ILE A 5 52.10 -34.51 -4.00
N TYR A 6 50.78 -34.77 -3.93
CA TYR A 6 50.17 -36.07 -3.57
C TYR A 6 48.75 -36.11 -4.18
N ARG A 7 48.47 -36.86 -5.25
CA ARG A 7 48.16 -38.30 -5.40
C ARG A 7 46.92 -38.75 -4.59
N GLY A 8 45.86 -39.10 -5.31
CA GLY A 8 44.52 -39.33 -4.78
C GLY A 8 44.20 -40.73 -4.26
N GLU A 9 43.07 -40.80 -3.58
CA GLU A 9 42.38 -42.01 -3.15
C GLU A 9 40.91 -41.99 -3.61
N ARG A 10 40.41 -43.16 -4.03
CA ARG A 10 39.04 -43.38 -4.50
C ARG A 10 38.09 -43.60 -3.30
N LEU A 11 36.95 -42.92 -3.31
CA LEU A 11 35.82 -43.21 -2.42
C LEU A 11 34.85 -44.25 -3.04
N PRO A 12 34.24 -45.14 -2.24
CA PRO A 12 33.36 -46.20 -2.73
C PRO A 12 31.91 -45.73 -2.96
N LYS A 13 31.29 -46.25 -4.02
CA LYS A 13 29.87 -46.08 -4.36
C LYS A 13 28.95 -46.72 -3.31
N LYS A 14 28.12 -45.93 -2.63
CA LYS A 14 26.88 -46.37 -1.96
C LYS A 14 25.70 -45.55 -2.50
N ARG A 15 25.14 -45.97 -3.62
CA ARG A 15 23.91 -45.42 -4.20
C ARG A 15 23.03 -46.62 -4.57
N ASN A 16 22.25 -47.13 -3.62
CA ASN A 16 21.16 -48.10 -3.87
C ASN A 16 20.21 -48.33 -2.66
N LYS A 17 20.46 -47.79 -1.47
CA LYS A 17 19.52 -47.93 -0.34
C LYS A 17 18.34 -46.92 -0.40
N HIS A 18 18.60 -45.70 -0.87
CA HIS A 18 17.59 -44.62 -0.87
C HIS A 18 16.41 -44.85 -1.81
N LYS A 19 16.62 -45.56 -2.93
CA LYS A 19 15.57 -45.79 -3.93
C LYS A 19 14.54 -46.84 -3.46
N SER A 20 14.95 -47.77 -2.60
CA SER A 20 14.05 -48.79 -2.04
C SER A 20 13.12 -48.21 -0.98
N ASP A 21 13.60 -47.25 -0.19
CA ASP A 21 12.80 -46.65 0.88
C ASP A 21 11.77 -45.66 0.30
N MET A 22 12.12 -44.95 -0.77
CA MET A 22 11.21 -44.05 -1.49
C MET A 22 10.05 -44.80 -2.18
N MET A 23 10.32 -45.97 -2.76
CA MET A 23 9.27 -46.79 -3.39
C MET A 23 8.29 -47.40 -2.36
N LYS A 24 8.75 -47.66 -1.14
CA LYS A 24 7.86 -48.08 -0.03
C LYS A 24 6.94 -46.95 0.43
N LEU A 25 7.46 -45.72 0.49
CA LEU A 25 6.66 -44.56 0.88
C LEU A 25 5.56 -44.27 -0.15
N LEU A 26 5.88 -44.35 -1.44
CA LEU A 26 4.91 -44.18 -2.53
C LEU A 26 3.80 -45.23 -2.50
N SER A 27 4.13 -46.49 -2.19
CA SER A 27 3.10 -47.54 -2.09
C SER A 27 2.18 -47.36 -0.88
N GLN A 28 2.69 -46.83 0.24
CA GLN A 28 1.89 -46.53 1.42
C GLN A 28 0.97 -45.34 1.20
N PHE A 29 1.43 -44.33 0.46
CA PHE A 29 0.63 -43.16 0.09
C PHE A 29 -0.52 -43.54 -0.84
N GLN A 30 -0.25 -44.38 -1.86
CA GLN A 30 -1.29 -44.88 -2.76
C GLN A 30 -2.37 -45.67 -2.01
N ALA A 31 -1.98 -46.55 -1.09
CA ALA A 31 -2.93 -47.32 -0.29
C ALA A 31 -3.80 -46.44 0.64
N ALA A 32 -3.25 -45.33 1.15
CA ALA A 32 -4.03 -44.37 1.94
C ALA A 32 -5.05 -43.61 1.07
N LEU A 33 -4.65 -43.23 -0.14
CA LEU A 33 -5.52 -42.55 -1.10
C LEU A 33 -6.68 -43.46 -1.55
N ASP A 34 -6.41 -44.73 -1.85
CA ASP A 34 -7.43 -45.70 -2.26
C ASP A 34 -8.47 -45.92 -1.14
N ASN A 35 -8.03 -45.97 0.12
CA ASN A 35 -8.93 -46.09 1.27
C ASN A 35 -9.79 -44.84 1.50
N LEU A 36 -9.24 -43.64 1.24
CA LEU A 36 -9.99 -42.38 1.33
C LEU A 36 -11.08 -42.31 0.24
N ILE A 37 -10.76 -42.75 -0.97
CA ILE A 37 -11.71 -42.79 -2.10
C ILE A 37 -12.82 -43.81 -1.81
N ILE A 38 -12.50 -45.00 -1.30
CA ILE A 38 -13.50 -46.01 -0.90
C ILE A 38 -14.41 -45.47 0.22
N ALA A 39 -13.86 -44.74 1.19
CA ALA A 39 -14.64 -44.12 2.26
C ALA A 39 -15.55 -43.00 1.74
N ALA A 40 -15.09 -42.18 0.78
CA ALA A 40 -15.89 -41.14 0.15
C ALA A 40 -17.03 -41.71 -0.69
N LEU A 41 -16.76 -42.76 -1.48
CA LEU A 41 -17.76 -43.48 -2.26
C LEU A 41 -18.78 -44.21 -1.37
N GLY A 42 -18.35 -44.77 -0.25
CA GLY A 42 -19.23 -45.36 0.76
C GLY A 42 -20.18 -44.33 1.40
N ARG A 43 -19.72 -43.09 1.61
CA ARG A 43 -20.57 -41.98 2.11
C ARG A 43 -21.56 -41.49 1.05
N LEU A 44 -21.15 -41.41 -0.22
CA LEU A 44 -22.04 -41.06 -1.34
C LEU A 44 -23.16 -42.08 -1.58
N ALA A 45 -22.94 -43.37 -1.26
CA ALA A 45 -23.98 -44.40 -1.35
C ALA A 45 -25.08 -44.29 -0.25
N THR A 46 -24.86 -43.52 0.81
CA THR A 46 -25.83 -43.36 1.92
C THR A 46 -26.77 -42.16 1.76
N VAL A 47 -26.56 -41.30 0.76
CA VAL A 47 -27.43 -40.17 0.45
C VAL A 47 -28.04 -40.42 -0.92
N GLY A 48 -29.34 -40.70 -0.97
CA GLY A 48 -30.08 -41.08 -2.17
C GLY A 48 -30.20 -39.98 -3.24
N MET A 49 -29.08 -39.60 -3.86
CA MET A 49 -28.98 -38.67 -5.00
C MET A 49 -28.27 -39.32 -6.20
N VAL A 50 -28.37 -40.64 -6.36
CA VAL A 50 -27.70 -41.35 -7.47
C VAL A 50 -28.45 -41.20 -8.80
N VAL A 51 -29.75 -40.89 -8.79
CA VAL A 51 -30.55 -40.84 -10.04
C VAL A 51 -30.39 -39.52 -10.78
N GLU A 52 -30.35 -38.37 -10.11
CA GLU A 52 -30.28 -37.06 -10.79
C GLU A 52 -28.88 -36.74 -11.33
N VAL A 53 -27.82 -37.17 -10.65
CA VAL A 53 -26.44 -36.97 -11.11
C VAL A 53 -26.12 -37.83 -12.33
N LEU A 54 -26.62 -39.07 -12.39
CA LEU A 54 -26.46 -39.93 -13.58
C LEU A 54 -27.27 -39.41 -14.77
N GLN A 55 -28.41 -38.77 -14.55
CA GLN A 55 -29.24 -38.20 -15.61
C GLN A 55 -28.63 -36.92 -16.20
N ALA A 56 -27.99 -36.09 -15.36
CA ALA A 56 -27.24 -34.92 -15.80
C ALA A 56 -25.96 -35.30 -16.59
N LEU A 57 -25.23 -36.34 -16.14
CA LEU A 57 -24.06 -36.85 -16.85
C LEU A 57 -24.41 -37.49 -18.21
N LEU A 58 -25.57 -38.15 -18.31
CA LEU A 58 -26.02 -38.74 -19.57
C LEU A 58 -26.45 -37.68 -20.60
N LEU A 59 -27.04 -36.56 -20.14
CA LEU A 59 -27.35 -35.41 -21.00
C LEU A 59 -26.08 -34.68 -21.47
N TYR A 60 -25.08 -34.56 -20.60
CA TYR A 60 -23.81 -33.92 -20.93
C TYR A 60 -23.02 -34.71 -21.99
N LEU A 61 -23.03 -36.05 -21.89
CA LEU A 61 -22.35 -36.93 -22.84
C LEU A 61 -23.05 -37.08 -24.20
N LEU A 62 -24.34 -36.74 -24.30
CA LEU A 62 -25.08 -36.76 -25.56
C LEU A 62 -24.91 -35.47 -26.39
N VAL A 63 -24.44 -34.37 -25.79
CA VAL A 63 -24.24 -33.09 -26.48
C VAL A 63 -22.81 -32.96 -27.05
N ALA A 64 -21.85 -33.75 -26.55
CA ALA A 64 -20.46 -33.68 -26.96
C ALA A 64 -20.05 -34.86 -27.85
N SER A 65 -20.44 -34.86 -29.13
CA SER A 65 -19.70 -35.59 -30.17
C SER A 65 -19.88 -34.96 -31.56
N PRO A 66 -18.81 -34.72 -32.35
CA PRO A 66 -18.91 -34.09 -33.66
C PRO A 66 -18.78 -35.12 -34.79
N THR A 67 -19.70 -35.08 -35.76
CA THR A 67 -19.45 -35.58 -37.13
C THR A 67 -20.09 -34.65 -38.16
N ALA A 68 -19.30 -34.30 -39.16
CA ALA A 68 -19.60 -33.39 -40.26
C ALA A 68 -20.40 -34.05 -41.41
N ILE A 69 -21.13 -33.23 -42.20
CA ILE A 69 -20.97 -33.00 -43.66
C ILE A 69 -22.27 -32.41 -44.29
N ALA A 70 -22.07 -31.27 -44.97
CA ALA A 70 -22.70 -30.71 -46.19
C ALA A 70 -24.21 -30.39 -46.32
N ASP A 71 -24.44 -29.10 -46.63
CA ASP A 71 -25.01 -28.55 -47.88
C ASP A 71 -26.31 -27.71 -47.81
N ARG A 72 -26.19 -26.51 -48.41
CA ARG A 72 -27.19 -25.62 -49.07
C ARG A 72 -28.27 -24.84 -48.30
N ASN A 73 -28.11 -23.51 -48.48
CA ASN A 73 -29.06 -22.51 -49.02
C ASN A 73 -30.01 -21.71 -48.10
N LEU A 74 -30.00 -20.38 -48.37
CA LEU A 74 -31.07 -19.36 -48.25
C LEU A 74 -31.43 -18.96 -46.80
N THR A 75 -31.49 -17.69 -46.38
CA THR A 75 -31.99 -16.47 -47.04
C THR A 75 -31.61 -15.20 -46.25
N LYS A 76 -31.52 -14.08 -46.97
CA LYS A 76 -31.37 -12.67 -46.54
C LYS A 76 -32.40 -12.15 -45.52
N ARG A 77 -31.95 -11.25 -44.63
CA ARG A 77 -32.60 -9.97 -44.22
C ARG A 77 -31.61 -9.21 -43.30
N SER A 78 -30.89 -8.17 -43.74
CA SER A 78 -31.31 -6.76 -43.94
C SER A 78 -31.89 -6.12 -42.68
N SER A 79 -31.06 -5.30 -42.03
CA SER A 79 -31.44 -4.00 -41.48
C SER A 79 -30.18 -3.13 -41.42
N ASP A 80 -30.15 -2.16 -42.30
CA ASP A 80 -29.22 -1.05 -42.39
C ASP A 80 -29.39 -0.10 -41.18
N ASP A 81 -28.31 0.53 -40.72
CA ASP A 81 -28.17 2.00 -40.77
C ASP A 81 -26.83 2.49 -40.16
N GLU A 82 -26.05 3.10 -41.06
CA GLU A 82 -25.10 4.23 -40.99
C GLU A 82 -24.09 4.37 -39.83
N ASN A 83 -22.79 4.17 -40.07
CA ASN A 83 -21.79 5.05 -40.72
C ASN A 83 -21.45 6.37 -39.99
N TYR A 84 -20.26 6.38 -39.36
CA TYR A 84 -19.32 7.50 -39.46
C TYR A 84 -17.93 6.96 -39.84
N LEU A 85 -17.46 7.38 -41.00
CA LEU A 85 -16.15 7.11 -41.58
C LEU A 85 -15.03 7.85 -40.80
N TYR A 86 -13.94 7.15 -40.54
CA TYR A 86 -12.60 7.70 -40.76
C TYR A 86 -11.77 6.65 -41.52
N ASP A 87 -11.23 7.07 -42.66
CA ASP A 87 -10.54 6.29 -43.67
C ASP A 87 -9.02 6.49 -43.49
N SER A 88 -8.27 5.40 -43.43
CA SER A 88 -6.85 5.40 -43.82
C SER A 88 -6.43 3.99 -44.20
N ASN A 89 -6.48 3.71 -45.50
CA ASN A 89 -5.80 2.61 -46.17
C ASN A 89 -4.27 2.71 -45.98
N VAL A 90 -3.63 1.62 -45.56
CA VAL A 90 -2.28 1.23 -45.97
C VAL A 90 -2.29 -0.29 -46.16
N ASP A 91 -2.06 -0.72 -47.40
CA ASP A 91 -1.91 -2.12 -47.80
C ASP A 91 -0.50 -2.66 -47.50
N ASP A 92 -0.48 -3.96 -47.16
CA ASP A 92 0.49 -5.03 -47.48
C ASP A 92 2.00 -4.83 -47.24
N ASP A 93 2.59 -5.67 -46.39
CA ASP A 93 3.23 -6.93 -46.82
C ASP A 93 3.87 -7.65 -45.62
N GLY A 94 3.61 -8.97 -45.52
CA GLY A 94 3.86 -9.76 -44.32
C GLY A 94 5.27 -10.28 -44.08
N HIS A 95 5.47 -10.94 -42.93
CA HIS A 95 6.32 -12.13 -42.81
C HIS A 95 6.17 -12.84 -41.44
N SER A 96 6.00 -14.18 -41.55
CA SER A 96 6.46 -15.27 -40.67
C SER A 96 6.06 -15.33 -39.20
N ASP A 97 5.08 -16.20 -38.94
CA ASP A 97 5.09 -17.31 -37.99
C ASP A 97 6.31 -17.46 -37.07
N HIS A 98 6.11 -17.21 -35.77
CA HIS A 98 6.71 -18.00 -34.69
C HIS A 98 5.78 -17.96 -33.46
N ASN A 99 4.89 -18.95 -33.38
CA ASN A 99 4.23 -19.35 -32.13
C ASN A 99 5.24 -20.13 -31.30
N GLU A 100 5.67 -19.58 -30.17
CA GLU A 100 6.17 -20.38 -29.05
C GLU A 100 5.19 -20.25 -27.87
N ASP A 101 4.57 -21.39 -27.56
CA ASP A 101 3.78 -21.65 -26.37
C ASP A 101 4.61 -21.33 -25.11
N VAL A 102 4.23 -20.29 -24.38
CA VAL A 102 4.69 -20.09 -23.01
C VAL A 102 3.81 -20.95 -22.11
N THR A 103 4.41 -21.97 -21.50
CA THR A 103 3.76 -22.88 -20.57
C THR A 103 3.77 -22.30 -19.15
N ASP A 104 2.64 -22.48 -18.46
CA ASP A 104 2.21 -21.79 -17.24
C ASP A 104 2.75 -22.43 -15.94
N ASP A 105 4.00 -22.92 -15.94
CA ASP A 105 4.46 -23.93 -14.96
C ASP A 105 5.66 -23.53 -14.06
N ASP A 106 5.92 -22.23 -13.81
CA ASP A 106 6.99 -21.79 -12.88
C ASP A 106 6.54 -20.71 -11.87
N ILE A 107 5.38 -20.88 -11.23
CA ILE A 107 4.99 -20.12 -10.03
C ILE A 107 5.00 -21.05 -8.82
N ASN A 108 6.19 -21.42 -8.34
CA ASN A 108 6.37 -22.03 -7.02
C ASN A 108 7.83 -21.93 -6.54
N GLN A 109 8.23 -20.75 -6.08
CA GLN A 109 9.22 -20.58 -4.99
C GLN A 109 9.44 -19.09 -4.72
N ILE A 110 8.73 -18.54 -3.73
CA ILE A 110 9.13 -17.29 -3.08
C ILE A 110 9.04 -17.53 -1.57
N LEU A 111 10.16 -17.99 -1.00
CA LEU A 111 10.43 -17.81 0.42
C LEU A 111 10.85 -16.35 0.62
N PHE A 112 10.35 -15.72 1.68
CA PHE A 112 10.83 -14.45 2.18
C PHE A 112 12.00 -14.70 3.15
N PRO A 113 13.21 -14.22 2.86
CA PRO A 113 14.15 -13.84 3.90
C PRO A 113 14.37 -12.33 3.92
N GLU A 114 14.29 -11.74 5.11
CA GLU A 114 14.85 -10.43 5.41
C GLU A 114 16.39 -10.47 5.31
N THR A 115 16.92 -9.45 4.63
CA THR A 115 18.24 -8.84 4.82
C THR A 115 19.43 -9.79 5.01
N GLU A 116 19.89 -10.42 3.93
CA GLU A 116 21.33 -10.59 3.72
C GLU A 116 21.87 -9.40 2.93
N ALA A 117 22.95 -8.79 3.45
CA ALA A 117 23.65 -7.68 2.82
C ALA A 117 23.99 -8.03 1.36
N ARG A 118 23.48 -7.22 0.42
CA ARG A 118 23.66 -7.37 -1.03
C ARG A 118 25.14 -7.30 -1.41
N GLU A 119 25.70 -8.43 -1.82
CA GLU A 119 26.98 -8.52 -2.51
C GLU A 119 26.74 -8.17 -4.01
N GLY A 120 26.64 -6.88 -4.33
CA GLY A 120 26.53 -6.42 -5.73
C GLY A 120 25.87 -5.08 -6.00
N THR A 121 25.20 -4.46 -5.02
CA THR A 121 24.65 -3.10 -5.19
C THR A 121 25.70 -2.03 -4.92
N PHE A 122 25.73 -1.01 -5.75
CA PHE A 122 26.35 0.26 -5.37
C PHE A 122 25.80 0.66 -4.00
N PRO A 123 26.65 1.07 -3.04
CA PRO A 123 26.14 1.60 -1.78
C PRO A 123 25.24 2.78 -2.10
N SER A 124 23.99 2.74 -1.61
CA SER A 124 23.04 3.83 -1.79
C SER A 124 23.72 5.12 -1.34
N THR A 125 23.83 6.09 -2.25
CA THR A 125 24.46 7.35 -1.89
C THR A 125 23.42 8.21 -1.19
N GLU A 126 23.75 8.65 0.03
CA GLU A 126 22.92 9.54 0.82
C GLU A 126 23.14 11.00 0.38
N TYR A 127 22.05 11.68 0.06
CA TYR A 127 22.03 13.11 -0.27
C TYR A 127 21.14 13.83 0.73
N THR A 128 21.76 14.54 1.67
CA THR A 128 21.06 15.30 2.70
C THR A 128 20.97 16.78 2.34
N LEU A 129 19.76 17.35 2.41
CA LEU A 129 19.51 18.77 2.17
C LEU A 129 18.62 19.37 3.27
N ASN A 130 19.03 20.52 3.79
CA ASN A 130 18.20 21.33 4.67
C ASN A 130 17.35 22.28 3.82
N VAL A 131 16.06 21.98 3.69
CA VAL A 131 15.09 22.81 2.95
C VAL A 131 14.77 24.10 3.75
N SER A 132 14.73 23.98 5.08
CA SER A 132 14.67 25.11 6.01
C SER A 132 15.42 24.78 7.30
N SER A 133 15.38 25.69 8.29
CA SER A 133 15.92 25.40 9.62
C SER A 133 15.13 24.31 10.37
N LEU A 134 13.90 24.02 9.94
CA LEU A 134 13.02 23.04 10.56
C LEU A 134 12.80 21.81 9.70
N VAL A 135 13.10 21.85 8.39
CA VAL A 135 12.80 20.71 7.50
C VAL A 135 14.04 20.26 6.76
N GLN A 136 14.34 18.99 6.94
CA GLN A 136 15.43 18.27 6.28
C GLN A 136 14.85 17.17 5.39
N VAL A 137 15.40 17.05 4.18
CA VAL A 137 15.12 15.94 3.28
C VAL A 137 16.39 15.11 3.10
N VAL A 138 16.23 13.80 3.07
CA VAL A 138 17.31 12.84 2.84
C VAL A 138 16.91 11.94 1.69
N LEU A 139 17.73 11.88 0.65
CA LEU A 139 17.52 11.01 -0.51
C LEU A 139 18.57 9.90 -0.49
N TYR A 140 18.10 8.66 -0.53
CA TYR A 140 18.90 7.48 -0.83
C TYR A 140 18.68 7.11 -2.30
N CYS A 141 19.73 7.19 -3.11
CA CYS A 141 19.62 6.99 -4.55
C CYS A 141 20.65 5.97 -5.05
N ASP A 142 20.17 4.94 -5.73
CA ASP A 142 20.95 3.77 -6.20
C ASP A 142 21.43 3.93 -7.66
N LEU A 143 21.51 5.17 -8.15
CA LEU A 143 21.84 5.49 -9.55
C LEU A 143 23.08 6.39 -9.66
N HIS A 144 23.45 6.71 -10.90
CA HIS A 144 24.59 7.59 -11.18
C HIS A 144 24.40 8.97 -10.51
N PRO A 145 25.44 9.56 -9.87
CA PRO A 145 25.30 10.78 -9.08
C PRO A 145 24.69 11.98 -9.80
N THR A 146 24.95 12.13 -11.10
CA THR A 146 24.37 13.22 -11.91
C THR A 146 22.86 13.11 -12.05
N PHE A 147 22.33 11.88 -12.10
CA PHE A 147 20.88 11.64 -12.12
C PHE A 147 20.28 11.83 -10.74
N CYS A 148 20.92 11.29 -9.69
CA CYS A 148 20.48 11.48 -8.30
C CYS A 148 20.39 12.95 -7.91
N ASN A 149 21.28 13.81 -8.40
CA ASN A 149 21.18 15.26 -8.18
C ASN A 149 19.88 15.86 -8.75
N LYS A 150 19.40 15.38 -9.91
CA LYS A 150 18.11 15.85 -10.47
C LYS A 150 16.94 15.43 -9.59
N VAL A 151 16.95 14.17 -9.13
CA VAL A 151 15.96 13.64 -8.19
C VAL A 151 15.95 14.45 -6.89
N GLN A 152 17.13 14.74 -6.33
CA GLN A 152 17.28 15.53 -5.11
C GLN A 152 16.70 16.94 -5.26
N VAL A 153 16.94 17.62 -6.39
CA VAL A 153 16.39 18.95 -6.65
C VAL A 153 14.86 18.92 -6.73
N ALA A 154 14.28 17.94 -7.43
CA ALA A 154 12.83 17.79 -7.51
C ALA A 154 12.21 17.53 -6.12
N TYR A 155 12.83 16.66 -5.33
CA TYR A 155 12.38 16.34 -3.98
C TYR A 155 12.45 17.55 -3.03
N ALA A 156 13.55 18.29 -3.07
CA ALA A 156 13.72 19.53 -2.33
C ALA A 156 12.66 20.59 -2.69
N ALA A 157 12.35 20.73 -3.99
CA ALA A 157 11.34 21.65 -4.48
C ALA A 157 9.94 21.25 -4.00
N ALA A 158 9.61 19.95 -3.98
CA ALA A 158 8.35 19.45 -3.43
C ALA A 158 8.22 19.75 -1.93
N ALA A 159 9.24 19.43 -1.13
CA ALA A 159 9.25 19.75 0.30
C ALA A 159 9.14 21.27 0.56
N THR A 160 9.74 22.10 -0.31
CA THR A 160 9.61 23.56 -0.24
C THR A 160 8.16 24.00 -0.46
N GLU A 161 7.44 23.42 -1.43
CA GLU A 161 6.02 23.72 -1.64
C GLU A 161 5.15 23.32 -0.44
N PHE A 162 5.42 22.16 0.15
CA PHE A 162 4.69 21.70 1.33
C PHE A 162 4.82 22.69 2.50
N ILE A 163 6.05 23.07 2.87
CA ILE A 163 6.28 23.98 4.01
C ILE A 163 5.93 25.44 3.72
N ARG A 164 5.69 25.79 2.45
CA ARG A 164 5.20 27.13 2.07
C ARG A 164 3.75 27.34 2.50
N VAL A 165 2.95 26.26 2.55
CA VAL A 165 1.52 26.33 2.83
C VAL A 165 1.12 25.62 4.13
N VAL A 166 1.97 24.76 4.68
CA VAL A 166 1.83 24.14 6.00
C VAL A 166 2.85 24.77 6.96
N ASN A 167 2.37 25.38 8.04
CA ASN A 167 3.22 26.06 9.02
C ASN A 167 3.96 25.02 9.86
N ILE A 168 5.28 24.87 9.78
CA ILE A 168 5.99 23.86 10.59
C ILE A 168 6.45 24.46 11.93
N LYS A 169 6.06 23.83 13.05
CA LYS A 169 6.44 24.23 14.41
C LYS A 169 7.62 23.43 14.94
N ASN A 170 7.58 22.11 14.77
CA ASN A 170 8.62 21.17 15.20
C ASN A 170 9.28 20.55 13.97
N SER A 171 10.58 20.27 14.09
CA SER A 171 11.40 19.89 12.93
C SER A 171 10.92 18.60 12.26
N LEU A 172 10.94 18.57 10.93
CA LEU A 172 10.59 17.42 10.11
C LEU A 172 11.81 16.84 9.38
N ARG A 173 11.92 15.52 9.33
CA ARG A 173 12.88 14.75 8.55
C ARG A 173 12.13 13.85 7.58
N ILE A 174 12.35 14.02 6.28
CA ILE A 174 11.61 13.33 5.22
C ILE A 174 12.62 12.49 4.43
N ALA A 175 12.45 11.17 4.40
CA ALA A 175 13.33 10.26 3.67
C ALA A 175 12.68 9.79 2.36
N ALA A 176 13.46 9.75 1.28
CA ALA A 176 13.07 9.18 0.01
C ALA A 176 14.10 8.16 -0.47
N TYR A 177 13.64 7.02 -0.96
CA TYR A 177 14.45 5.99 -1.59
C TYR A 177 14.10 5.93 -3.08
N TYR A 178 15.08 6.24 -3.94
CA TYR A 178 14.91 6.21 -5.39
C TYR A 178 15.73 5.07 -5.99
N TYR A 179 15.03 4.01 -6.42
CA TYR A 179 15.64 2.76 -6.87
C TYR A 179 14.72 2.00 -7.83
N ARG A 180 15.23 0.92 -8.43
CA ARG A 180 14.44 0.04 -9.31
C ARG A 180 13.64 -0.96 -8.48
N PHE A 181 12.32 -0.93 -8.55
CA PHE A 181 11.48 -1.86 -7.79
C PHE A 181 11.69 -3.32 -8.24
N CYS A 182 11.97 -3.52 -9.53
CA CYS A 182 12.30 -4.83 -10.10
C CYS A 182 13.56 -5.49 -9.52
N ASP A 183 14.41 -4.77 -8.79
CA ASP A 183 15.54 -5.41 -8.11
C ASP A 183 15.10 -6.27 -6.92
N ASN A 184 13.83 -6.19 -6.50
CA ASN A 184 13.28 -6.96 -5.39
C ASN A 184 11.99 -7.71 -5.77
N LYS A 185 11.01 -7.03 -6.40
CA LYS A 185 9.79 -7.59 -6.99
C LYS A 185 9.26 -6.58 -8.03
N CYS A 186 9.13 -6.99 -9.29
CA CYS A 186 8.68 -6.06 -10.33
C CYS A 186 7.25 -5.56 -10.06
N SER A 187 7.12 -4.24 -9.90
CA SER A 187 5.86 -3.52 -9.99
C SER A 187 6.06 -2.38 -10.98
N ASN A 188 5.82 -2.66 -12.26
CA ASN A 188 6.11 -1.69 -13.33
C ASN A 188 5.09 -0.54 -13.36
N ASP A 189 3.92 -0.74 -12.78
CA ASP A 189 2.82 0.23 -12.79
C ASP A 189 2.88 1.17 -11.58
N THR A 190 3.59 0.80 -10.50
CA THR A 190 3.77 1.67 -9.33
C THR A 190 4.72 2.81 -9.65
N ILE A 191 4.28 4.05 -9.46
CA ILE A 191 5.11 5.25 -9.68
C ILE A 191 5.95 5.52 -8.43
N ALA A 192 5.28 5.63 -7.29
CA ALA A 192 5.84 5.91 -5.99
C ALA A 192 4.82 5.52 -4.92
N TRP A 193 5.23 5.52 -3.67
CA TRP A 193 4.33 5.49 -2.52
C TRP A 193 5.02 6.12 -1.32
N ALA A 194 4.24 6.64 -0.38
CA ALA A 194 4.75 7.20 0.85
C ALA A 194 3.83 6.94 2.04
N VAL A 195 4.44 6.90 3.22
CA VAL A 195 3.74 6.67 4.48
C VAL A 195 4.34 7.52 5.59
N PRO A 196 3.57 7.78 6.66
CA PRO A 196 4.16 8.18 7.92
C PRO A 196 5.07 7.04 8.41
N SER A 197 6.33 7.33 8.72
CA SER A 197 7.27 6.33 9.26
C SER A 197 6.79 5.74 10.59
N SER A 198 6.08 6.56 11.36
CA SER A 198 5.49 6.18 12.64
C SER A 198 4.14 6.83 12.84
N GLN A 199 3.37 6.28 13.76
CA GLN A 199 2.05 6.78 14.09
C GLN A 199 1.78 6.67 15.60
N PHE A 200 1.09 7.65 16.17
CA PHE A 200 0.94 7.78 17.62
C PHE A 200 -0.49 8.10 18.04
N THR A 201 -0.95 7.40 19.08
CA THR A 201 -2.03 7.90 19.92
C THR A 201 -1.44 8.92 20.90
N LEU A 202 -1.98 10.13 20.92
CA LEU A 202 -1.46 11.23 21.72
C LEU A 202 -2.19 11.30 23.07
N PRO A 203 -1.55 10.96 24.21
CA PRO A 203 -2.25 10.80 25.50
C PRO A 203 -2.54 12.13 26.22
N PHE A 204 -2.56 13.27 25.52
CA PHE A 204 -2.70 14.58 26.13
C PHE A 204 -4.17 15.01 26.15
N GLU A 205 -4.66 15.43 27.32
CA GLU A 205 -6.04 15.90 27.50
C GLU A 205 -6.37 17.17 26.69
N ASP A 206 -5.35 17.89 26.25
CA ASP A 206 -5.49 19.12 25.49
C ASP A 206 -5.18 18.87 24.01
N GLY A 207 -6.24 18.55 23.28
CA GLY A 207 -6.32 18.85 21.86
C GLY A 207 -6.24 17.68 20.88
N ALA A 208 -5.69 16.55 21.29
CA ALA A 208 -5.77 15.35 20.47
C ALA A 208 -6.99 14.52 20.90
N ASP A 209 -7.73 14.01 19.91
CA ASP A 209 -8.69 12.95 20.15
C ASP A 209 -7.95 11.64 20.50
N LEU A 210 -8.18 11.12 21.70
CA LEU A 210 -7.52 9.90 22.18
C LEU A 210 -7.95 8.63 21.42
N ASN A 211 -9.01 8.71 20.62
CA ASN A 211 -9.56 7.56 19.90
C ASN A 211 -8.93 7.34 18.51
N TYR A 212 -7.98 8.19 18.12
CA TYR A 212 -7.39 8.16 16.78
C TYR A 212 -5.88 8.19 16.84
N ILE A 213 -5.28 7.61 15.82
CA ILE A 213 -3.85 7.60 15.60
C ILE A 213 -3.48 8.76 14.67
N TYR A 214 -2.41 9.46 15.00
CA TYR A 214 -1.86 10.59 14.24
C TYR A 214 -0.54 10.19 13.58
N PRO A 215 -0.30 10.57 12.33
CA PRO A 215 1.00 10.37 11.68
C PRO A 215 2.08 11.16 12.44
N GLN A 216 3.32 10.66 12.52
CA GLN A 216 4.40 11.31 13.27
C GLN A 216 4.59 12.78 12.89
N THR A 217 4.49 13.08 11.60
CA THR A 217 4.51 14.43 11.01
C THR A 217 3.58 15.40 11.74
N LEU A 218 2.31 15.02 11.92
CA LEU A 218 1.28 15.80 12.61
C LEU A 218 1.45 15.73 14.12
N ALA A 219 1.69 14.53 14.66
CA ALA A 219 1.85 14.28 16.08
C ALA A 219 2.90 15.23 16.68
N LYS A 220 4.05 15.37 16.02
CA LYS A 220 5.10 16.31 16.43
C LYS A 220 4.63 17.75 16.45
N GLN A 221 3.70 18.18 15.61
CA GLN A 221 3.22 19.56 15.65
C GLN A 221 2.24 19.82 16.80
N LEU A 222 1.43 18.79 17.14
CA LEU A 222 0.41 18.86 18.18
C LEU A 222 1.00 18.75 19.59
N VAL A 223 2.10 18.03 19.77
CA VAL A 223 2.71 17.91 21.10
C VAL A 223 3.31 19.24 21.60
N PRO A 224 3.26 19.48 22.93
CA PRO A 224 3.85 20.68 23.52
C PRO A 224 5.38 20.64 23.60
N TYR A 225 6.01 19.47 23.39
CA TYR A 225 7.45 19.27 23.51
C TYR A 225 8.08 18.88 22.16
N GLY A 226 9.19 19.50 21.79
CA GLY A 226 9.78 19.32 20.46
C GLY A 226 10.61 18.04 20.25
N ILE A 227 11.05 17.35 21.30
CA ILE A 227 11.94 16.19 21.20
C ILE A 227 11.55 15.15 22.25
N THR A 228 11.27 13.92 21.81
CA THR A 228 11.17 12.73 22.65
C THR A 228 12.08 11.65 22.02
N SER A 229 12.51 10.67 22.81
CA SER A 229 13.23 9.50 22.28
C SER A 229 12.29 8.47 21.64
N SER A 230 11.01 8.79 21.50
CA SER A 230 9.98 7.91 20.97
C SER A 230 9.69 8.16 19.49
N TRP A 231 10.21 9.25 18.93
CA TRP A 231 10.09 9.51 17.49
C TRP A 231 11.04 8.64 16.70
N ASP A 232 10.56 8.09 15.60
CA ASP A 232 11.43 7.47 14.61
C ASP A 232 12.32 8.51 13.94
N ASP A 233 13.40 8.03 13.33
CA ASP A 233 14.40 8.90 12.69
C ASP A 233 13.80 9.76 11.57
N TRP A 234 12.79 9.23 10.89
CA TRP A 234 12.07 9.87 9.80
C TRP A 234 10.62 10.14 10.21
N ASP A 235 10.04 11.22 9.71
CA ASP A 235 8.64 11.54 9.89
C ASP A 235 7.80 11.03 8.72
N ILE A 236 8.39 11.04 7.52
CA ILE A 236 7.82 10.53 6.27
C ILE A 236 8.90 9.67 5.62
N GLU A 237 8.48 8.52 5.11
CA GLU A 237 9.26 7.68 4.21
C GLU A 237 8.52 7.50 2.90
N MET A 238 9.28 7.48 1.81
CA MET A 238 8.74 7.25 0.48
C MET A 238 9.70 6.44 -0.38
N ASP A 239 9.14 5.62 -1.24
CA ASP A 239 9.86 4.88 -2.27
C ASP A 239 9.40 5.37 -3.64
N VAL A 240 10.34 5.60 -4.55
CA VAL A 240 10.06 6.04 -5.92
C VAL A 240 10.67 5.07 -6.92
N ASN A 241 9.84 4.61 -7.85
CA ASN A 241 10.20 3.54 -8.77
C ASN A 241 10.93 4.07 -10.01
N HIS A 242 12.21 3.74 -10.13
CA HIS A 242 12.98 4.04 -11.32
C HIS A 242 12.60 3.19 -12.54
N ASP A 243 12.01 2.00 -12.38
CA ASP A 243 11.57 1.21 -13.54
C ASP A 243 10.42 1.92 -14.29
N TYR A 244 9.59 2.69 -13.59
CA TYR A 244 8.60 3.57 -14.21
C TYR A 244 9.25 4.65 -15.08
N TYR A 245 10.41 5.19 -14.68
CA TYR A 245 11.16 6.10 -15.55
C TYR A 245 11.59 5.40 -16.84
N LEU A 246 12.15 4.19 -16.72
CA LEU A 246 12.72 3.44 -17.84
C LEU A 246 11.67 2.95 -18.84
N CYS A 247 10.40 2.77 -18.43
CA CYS A 247 9.37 2.21 -19.31
C CYS A 247 9.01 3.08 -20.52
N ALA A 248 9.39 4.37 -20.53
CA ALA A 248 9.20 5.27 -21.68
C ALA A 248 10.49 5.64 -22.41
N VAL A 249 11.62 5.04 -22.04
CA VAL A 249 12.88 5.31 -22.73
C VAL A 249 12.83 4.66 -24.11
N ASP A 250 12.91 5.49 -25.15
CA ASP A 250 13.29 5.05 -26.49
C ASP A 250 14.81 4.94 -26.55
N PHE A 251 15.31 3.70 -26.49
CA PHE A 251 16.75 3.44 -26.46
C PHE A 251 17.43 3.80 -27.78
N ASP A 252 16.75 3.64 -28.92
CA ASP A 252 17.30 4.00 -30.23
C ASP A 252 17.46 5.52 -30.33
N GLU A 253 16.42 6.28 -29.94
CA GLU A 253 16.50 7.74 -29.85
C GLU A 253 17.58 8.19 -28.85
N ALA A 254 17.72 7.50 -27.72
CA ALA A 254 18.76 7.80 -26.73
C ALA A 254 20.17 7.64 -27.33
N TYR A 255 20.43 6.53 -28.03
CA TYR A 255 21.71 6.30 -28.72
C TYR A 255 21.99 7.35 -29.80
N GLU A 256 20.99 7.69 -30.62
CA GLU A 256 21.10 8.73 -31.65
C GLU A 256 21.44 10.10 -31.05
N LYS A 257 20.93 10.39 -29.85
CA LYS A 257 21.24 11.61 -29.08
C LYS A 257 22.55 11.55 -28.30
N GLY A 258 23.34 10.50 -28.49
CA GLY A 258 24.68 10.37 -27.93
C GLY A 258 24.73 9.71 -26.55
N TRP A 259 23.66 9.05 -26.09
CA TRP A 259 23.77 8.13 -24.97
C TRP A 259 24.71 6.99 -25.36
N ASN A 260 25.69 6.70 -24.52
CA ASN A 260 26.77 5.74 -24.81
C ASN A 260 26.49 4.34 -24.23
N GLY A 261 25.26 4.07 -23.79
CA GLY A 261 24.88 2.83 -23.11
C GLY A 261 25.36 2.73 -21.65
N THR A 262 25.93 3.80 -21.10
CA THR A 262 26.33 3.91 -19.69
C THR A 262 25.48 4.96 -18.99
N ASP A 263 25.28 4.82 -17.67
CA ASP A 263 24.38 5.65 -16.85
C ASP A 263 22.89 5.55 -17.24
N VAL A 264 22.09 6.50 -16.76
CA VAL A 264 20.64 6.56 -16.98
C VAL A 264 20.33 7.20 -18.34
N PRO A 265 19.62 6.50 -19.25
CA PRO A 265 19.27 7.06 -20.57
C PRO A 265 18.32 8.26 -20.44
N PRO A 266 18.41 9.26 -21.34
CA PRO A 266 17.46 10.37 -21.38
C PRO A 266 16.08 9.93 -21.87
N GLY A 267 15.08 10.79 -21.68
CA GLY A 267 13.77 10.62 -22.32
C GLY A 267 12.81 9.65 -21.60
N GLY A 268 13.09 9.27 -20.35
CA GLY A 268 12.17 8.47 -19.55
C GLY A 268 10.90 9.23 -19.11
N LYS A 269 10.04 8.55 -18.34
CA LYS A 269 8.73 9.07 -17.91
C LYS A 269 8.77 10.29 -17.01
N PHE A 270 9.84 10.49 -16.25
CA PHE A 270 9.94 11.65 -15.37
C PHE A 270 10.62 12.82 -16.07
N TRP A 271 10.05 14.00 -15.88
CA TRP A 271 10.63 15.27 -16.22
C TRP A 271 11.24 15.91 -14.97
N PHE A 272 12.39 16.56 -15.15
CA PHE A 272 13.09 17.24 -14.06
C PHE A 272 13.22 18.74 -14.33
N GLN A 273 13.23 19.53 -13.25
CA GLN A 273 13.46 20.96 -13.33
C GLN A 273 14.79 21.27 -14.04
N ASN A 274 14.76 22.25 -14.95
CA ASN A 274 15.87 22.68 -15.82
C ASN A 274 16.18 21.76 -17.01
N GLU A 275 15.35 20.76 -17.28
CA GLU A 275 15.37 20.07 -18.57
C GLU A 275 14.65 20.90 -19.65
N THR A 276 14.66 20.41 -20.89
CA THR A 276 13.89 20.98 -22.00
C THR A 276 12.39 20.94 -21.70
N ALA A 277 11.56 21.53 -22.57
CA ALA A 277 10.10 21.42 -22.46
C ALA A 277 9.65 19.97 -22.19
N ILE A 278 8.74 19.83 -21.22
CA ILE A 278 8.17 18.54 -20.84
C ILE A 278 7.44 17.91 -22.04
N ARG A 279 7.67 16.62 -22.28
CA ARG A 279 7.01 15.89 -23.38
C ARG A 279 5.62 15.42 -22.95
N SER A 280 4.69 15.25 -23.89
CA SER A 280 3.29 14.88 -23.63
C SER A 280 3.10 13.64 -22.73
N GLY A 281 4.02 12.68 -22.78
CA GLY A 281 3.97 11.45 -21.97
C GLY A 281 4.78 11.49 -20.68
N GLN A 282 5.41 12.61 -20.33
CA GLN A 282 6.21 12.77 -19.12
C GLN A 282 5.40 13.37 -17.96
N ILE A 283 5.80 13.03 -16.74
CA ILE A 283 5.24 13.56 -15.48
C ILE A 283 6.33 14.38 -14.79
N ASP A 284 5.99 15.56 -14.28
CA ASP A 284 6.89 16.36 -13.46
C ASP A 284 7.20 15.63 -12.14
N LEU A 285 8.46 15.29 -11.87
CA LEU A 285 8.81 14.54 -10.66
C LEU A 285 8.54 15.35 -9.36
N LYS A 286 8.54 16.69 -9.43
CA LYS A 286 8.12 17.54 -8.30
C LYS A 286 6.66 17.26 -7.92
N TYR A 287 5.80 16.98 -8.91
CA TYR A 287 4.39 16.64 -8.69
C TYR A 287 4.30 15.31 -7.92
N VAL A 288 4.97 14.26 -8.39
CA VAL A 288 4.99 12.94 -7.72
C VAL A 288 5.47 13.09 -6.28
N PHE A 289 6.63 13.72 -6.03
CA PHE A 289 7.13 13.89 -4.67
C PHE A 289 6.18 14.67 -3.76
N LEU A 290 5.53 15.71 -4.28
CA LEU A 290 4.62 16.51 -3.47
C LEU A 290 3.34 15.73 -3.11
N HIS A 291 2.83 14.93 -4.04
CA HIS A 291 1.73 14.00 -3.80
C HIS A 291 2.09 13.01 -2.68
N GLU A 292 3.25 12.37 -2.80
CA GLU A 292 3.74 11.42 -1.80
C GLU A 292 3.99 12.06 -0.42
N ILE A 293 4.51 13.30 -0.35
CA ILE A 293 4.65 14.01 0.92
C ILE A 293 3.29 14.16 1.62
N LEU A 294 2.18 14.35 0.88
CA LEU A 294 0.86 14.44 1.48
C LEU A 294 0.39 13.11 2.06
N HIS A 295 0.61 11.98 1.36
CA HIS A 295 0.37 10.66 1.95
C HIS A 295 1.17 10.47 3.25
N GLY A 296 2.46 10.81 3.24
CA GLY A 296 3.32 10.79 4.43
C GLY A 296 2.87 11.75 5.56
N ALA A 297 2.23 12.86 5.20
CA ALA A 297 1.63 13.79 6.15
C ALA A 297 0.33 13.24 6.80
N GLY A 298 -0.12 12.06 6.37
CA GLY A 298 -1.31 11.37 6.88
C GLY A 298 -2.55 11.51 6.03
N PHE A 299 -2.42 11.95 4.78
CA PHE A 299 -3.48 11.83 3.78
C PHE A 299 -3.62 10.35 3.40
N GLY A 300 -4.17 9.55 4.31
CA GLY A 300 -4.17 8.11 4.24
C GLY A 300 -5.24 7.55 5.16
N SER A 301 -5.98 6.56 4.68
CA SER A 301 -6.98 5.88 5.48
C SER A 301 -6.36 4.69 6.21
N SER A 302 -6.98 4.20 7.29
CA SER A 302 -6.73 2.82 7.77
C SER A 302 -7.60 1.79 7.05
N TRP A 303 -8.64 2.23 6.34
CA TRP A 303 -9.59 1.36 5.66
C TRP A 303 -9.03 0.85 4.35
N GLY A 304 -9.13 -0.44 4.15
CA GLY A 304 -8.68 -1.11 2.93
C GLY A 304 -9.33 -2.47 2.76
N ASP A 305 -9.20 -3.03 1.57
CA ASP A 305 -9.71 -4.33 1.20
C ASP A 305 -8.67 -5.43 1.51
N HIS A 306 -8.15 -5.38 2.74
CA HIS A 306 -6.98 -6.12 3.20
C HIS A 306 -7.05 -7.63 2.95
N LEU A 307 -8.25 -8.20 2.91
CA LEU A 307 -8.45 -9.64 2.71
C LEU A 307 -8.69 -10.04 1.25
N SER A 308 -9.12 -9.10 0.40
CA SER A 308 -9.47 -9.37 -1.01
C SER A 308 -8.47 -8.83 -2.02
N HIS A 309 -7.59 -7.90 -1.67
CA HIS A 309 -6.69 -7.29 -2.64
C HIS A 309 -5.63 -8.26 -3.16
N GLU A 310 -5.31 -8.23 -4.46
CA GLU A 310 -4.34 -9.15 -5.10
C GLU A 310 -2.95 -9.08 -4.48
N ALA A 311 -2.48 -7.86 -4.23
CA ALA A 311 -1.19 -7.61 -3.59
C ALA A 311 -1.15 -7.92 -2.08
N SER A 312 -2.28 -8.28 -1.46
CA SER A 312 -2.32 -8.53 -0.02
C SER A 312 -1.64 -9.84 0.37
N PRO A 313 -0.72 -9.84 1.35
CA PRO A 313 -0.21 -11.08 1.92
C PRO A 313 -1.31 -11.89 2.62
N PHE A 314 -2.33 -11.23 3.19
CA PHE A 314 -3.45 -11.92 3.83
C PHE A 314 -4.28 -12.70 2.80
N ARG A 315 -4.52 -12.11 1.62
CA ARG A 315 -5.23 -12.80 0.53
C ARG A 315 -4.49 -14.07 0.11
N GLN A 316 -3.16 -13.99 -0.03
CA GLN A 316 -2.35 -15.15 -0.44
C GLN A 316 -2.50 -16.33 0.54
N LEU A 317 -2.59 -16.06 1.84
CA LEU A 317 -2.80 -17.08 2.88
C LEU A 317 -4.22 -17.66 2.89
N LEU A 318 -5.20 -16.95 2.34
CA LEU A 318 -6.62 -17.33 2.34
C LEU A 318 -7.08 -17.91 1.00
N GLN A 319 -6.24 -17.81 -0.03
CA GLN A 319 -6.57 -18.26 -1.38
C GLN A 319 -6.88 -19.76 -1.42
N GLY A 320 -8.02 -20.12 -2.01
CA GLY A 320 -8.48 -21.51 -2.12
C GLY A 320 -9.10 -22.07 -0.84
N ILE A 321 -9.09 -21.33 0.28
CA ILE A 321 -9.79 -21.70 1.53
C ILE A 321 -11.20 -21.09 1.56
N PHE A 322 -11.32 -19.84 1.11
CA PHE A 322 -12.56 -19.08 1.09
C PHE A 322 -13.01 -18.80 -0.34
N ASP A 323 -14.32 -18.65 -0.54
CA ASP A 323 -14.83 -18.06 -1.78
C ASP A 323 -14.35 -16.60 -1.86
N PRO A 324 -13.88 -16.09 -3.02
CA PRO A 324 -13.47 -14.70 -3.17
C PRO A 324 -14.50 -13.69 -2.64
N ILE A 325 -15.81 -13.98 -2.77
CA ILE A 325 -16.87 -13.11 -2.27
C ILE A 325 -16.89 -13.01 -0.74
N GLU A 326 -16.34 -13.99 -0.03
CA GLU A 326 -16.24 -13.99 1.43
C GLU A 326 -15.13 -13.07 1.94
N LEU A 327 -14.19 -12.69 1.08
CA LEU A 327 -13.07 -11.83 1.40
C LEU A 327 -13.29 -10.36 1.00
N GLN A 328 -14.33 -10.07 0.21
CA GLN A 328 -14.72 -8.74 -0.25
C GLN A 328 -15.30 -7.89 0.89
N LEU A 329 -14.41 -7.37 1.73
CA LEU A 329 -14.71 -6.60 2.93
C LEU A 329 -13.79 -5.38 2.96
N LEU A 330 -14.34 -4.21 3.27
CA LEU A 330 -13.54 -3.04 3.60
C LEU A 330 -13.47 -2.94 5.13
N THR A 331 -12.26 -2.97 5.67
CA THR A 331 -12.02 -2.99 7.12
C THR A 331 -10.86 -2.05 7.47
N PRO A 332 -10.77 -1.56 8.73
CA PRO A 332 -9.52 -1.01 9.23
C PRO A 332 -8.39 -2.05 9.13
N SER A 333 -7.13 -1.60 9.19
CA SER A 333 -5.97 -2.48 9.17
C SER A 333 -6.09 -3.64 10.18
N PRO A 334 -5.85 -4.90 9.79
CA PRO A 334 -5.82 -6.01 10.73
C PRO A 334 -4.76 -5.78 11.81
N LEU A 335 -5.08 -6.11 13.06
CA LEU A 335 -4.11 -6.21 14.14
C LEU A 335 -3.58 -7.64 14.17
N TRP A 336 -2.31 -7.83 13.86
CA TRP A 336 -1.72 -9.16 13.68
C TRP A 336 -0.34 -9.29 14.31
N VAL A 337 0.04 -10.53 14.59
CA VAL A 337 1.32 -10.91 15.19
C VAL A 337 1.89 -12.14 14.50
N MET A 338 3.23 -12.26 14.52
CA MET A 338 3.96 -13.48 14.19
C MET A 338 4.73 -13.91 15.43
N LEU A 339 4.47 -15.13 15.91
CA LEU A 339 5.11 -15.66 17.12
C LEU A 339 6.58 -16.05 16.88
N GLU A 340 6.94 -16.31 15.62
CA GLU A 340 8.28 -16.65 15.18
C GLU A 340 8.57 -15.88 13.87
N GLN A 341 9.84 -15.56 13.59
CA GLN A 341 10.25 -14.75 12.42
C GLN A 341 9.77 -15.31 11.07
N MET A 342 9.45 -16.61 10.99
CA MET A 342 8.88 -17.27 9.80
C MET A 342 7.62 -18.07 10.14
N GLY A 343 6.94 -17.72 11.23
CA GLY A 343 5.78 -18.42 11.74
C GLY A 343 4.47 -18.05 11.02
N PRO A 344 3.37 -18.74 11.35
CA PRO A 344 2.04 -18.39 10.84
C PRO A 344 1.61 -17.00 11.34
N ILE A 345 0.79 -16.33 10.54
CA ILE A 345 0.18 -15.04 10.89
C ILE A 345 -1.05 -15.29 11.76
N TYR A 346 -1.09 -14.59 12.90
CA TYR A 346 -2.25 -14.55 13.78
C TYR A 346 -2.88 -13.16 13.74
N VAL A 347 -4.16 -13.08 13.41
CA VAL A 347 -4.93 -11.84 13.45
C VAL A 347 -5.78 -11.86 14.72
N ILE A 348 -5.62 -10.87 15.58
CA ILE A 348 -6.28 -10.80 16.88
C ILE A 348 -7.43 -9.79 16.93
N GLY A 349 -7.55 -8.95 15.91
CA GLY A 349 -8.58 -7.92 15.79
C GLY A 349 -8.26 -6.94 14.67
N PHE A 350 -8.68 -5.69 14.85
CA PHE A 350 -8.43 -4.59 13.92
C PHE A 350 -7.78 -3.41 14.66
N GLN A 351 -6.90 -2.68 13.98
CA GLN A 351 -6.20 -1.53 14.52
C GLN A 351 -7.13 -0.33 14.71
N PRO A 352 -6.78 0.61 15.61
CA PRO A 352 -7.49 1.88 15.75
C PRO A 352 -7.51 2.68 14.44
N THR A 353 -8.54 3.52 14.27
CA THR A 353 -8.70 4.33 13.04
C THR A 353 -7.70 5.49 13.00
N MET A 354 -7.22 5.82 11.80
CA MET A 354 -6.38 7.01 11.61
C MET A 354 -7.21 8.29 11.76
N ILE A 355 -6.58 9.41 12.12
CA ILE A 355 -7.27 10.71 12.26
C ILE A 355 -7.98 11.16 10.98
N PHE A 356 -7.48 10.75 9.81
CA PHE A 356 -8.14 10.98 8.52
C PHE A 356 -9.55 10.35 8.48
N ASP A 357 -9.68 9.11 8.98
CA ASP A 357 -10.91 8.32 8.97
C ASP A 357 -12.03 8.94 9.83
N LYS A 358 -11.67 9.78 10.80
CA LYS A 358 -12.60 10.52 11.67
C LYS A 358 -13.66 11.28 10.87
N PHE A 359 -13.27 11.79 9.71
CA PHE A 359 -14.07 12.70 8.90
C PHE A 359 -14.68 12.03 7.68
N LEU A 360 -14.45 10.73 7.51
CA LEU A 360 -14.96 9.96 6.40
C LEU A 360 -16.40 9.50 6.64
N VAL A 361 -17.23 9.74 5.64
CA VAL A 361 -18.65 9.43 5.68
C VAL A 361 -19.07 8.76 4.37
N ASN A 362 -19.61 7.55 4.48
CA ASN A 362 -20.25 6.88 3.36
C ASN A 362 -21.64 7.48 3.12
N VAL A 363 -21.91 7.87 1.89
CA VAL A 363 -23.13 8.58 1.44
C VAL A 363 -23.92 7.79 0.40
N ASP A 364 -23.72 6.47 0.30
CA ASP A 364 -24.45 5.64 -0.66
C ASP A 364 -25.91 5.48 -0.25
N ALA A 365 -26.75 6.29 -0.89
CA ALA A 365 -28.19 6.33 -0.66
C ALA A 365 -28.91 5.01 -0.97
N SER A 366 -28.29 4.06 -1.69
CA SER A 366 -28.92 2.77 -1.95
C SER A 366 -28.77 1.80 -0.76
N LEU A 367 -27.67 1.92 -0.01
CA LEU A 367 -27.41 1.14 1.20
C LEU A 367 -27.96 1.85 2.44
N HIS A 368 -27.94 3.19 2.41
CA HIS A 368 -28.41 4.03 3.50
C HIS A 368 -29.41 5.08 3.00
N PRO A 369 -30.66 4.70 2.63
CA PRO A 369 -31.64 5.61 2.03
C PRO A 369 -32.02 6.82 2.90
N ASN A 370 -31.83 6.72 4.21
CA ASN A 370 -32.27 7.72 5.19
C ASN A 370 -31.11 8.25 6.05
N GLY A 371 -29.85 7.98 5.69
CA GLY A 371 -28.73 8.36 6.54
C GLY A 371 -27.40 8.26 5.84
N HIS A 372 -26.37 8.73 6.54
CA HIS A 372 -24.98 8.53 6.16
C HIS A 372 -24.31 7.65 7.20
N GLN A 373 -23.30 6.87 6.82
CA GLN A 373 -22.56 6.03 7.75
C GLN A 373 -21.19 6.66 8.01
N SER A 374 -20.92 7.05 9.26
CA SER A 374 -19.58 7.44 9.67
C SER A 374 -18.66 6.23 9.65
N MET A 375 -17.55 6.34 8.93
CA MET A 375 -16.53 5.29 8.92
C MET A 375 -15.86 5.16 10.28
N ALA A 376 -15.70 6.27 11.02
CA ALA A 376 -15.17 6.20 12.37
C ALA A 376 -16.07 5.40 13.33
N ASP A 377 -17.37 5.64 13.30
CA ASP A 377 -18.32 4.90 14.15
C ASP A 377 -18.30 3.41 13.79
N LEU A 378 -18.33 3.06 12.50
CA LEU A 378 -18.22 1.67 12.07
C LEU A 378 -16.87 1.05 12.48
N GLY A 379 -15.78 1.82 12.41
CA GLY A 379 -14.44 1.39 12.81
C GLY A 379 -14.39 0.99 14.28
N PHE A 380 -14.95 1.83 15.17
CA PHE A 380 -15.04 1.49 16.59
C PHE A 380 -15.91 0.26 16.85
N GLU A 381 -16.97 0.05 16.07
CA GLU A 381 -17.78 -1.16 16.18
C GLU A 381 -16.99 -2.41 15.75
N ILE A 382 -16.26 -2.33 14.64
CA ILE A 382 -15.44 -3.45 14.13
C ILE A 382 -14.28 -3.76 15.09
N GLN A 383 -13.62 -2.74 15.63
CA GLN A 383 -12.54 -2.91 16.62
C GLN A 383 -12.99 -3.56 17.93
N SER A 384 -14.30 -3.62 18.20
CA SER A 384 -14.81 -4.37 19.35
C SER A 384 -14.69 -5.89 19.17
N PHE A 385 -14.46 -6.36 17.93
CA PHE A 385 -14.19 -7.76 17.61
C PHE A 385 -12.72 -8.11 17.85
N CYS A 386 -12.48 -8.92 18.87
CA CYS A 386 -11.15 -9.38 19.27
C CYS A 386 -11.18 -10.88 19.57
N VAL A 387 -10.08 -11.56 19.27
CA VAL A 387 -9.85 -12.96 19.65
C VAL A 387 -8.56 -13.05 20.46
N SER A 388 -8.54 -13.91 21.48
CA SER A 388 -7.45 -13.97 22.45
C SER A 388 -6.66 -15.28 22.43
N ASP A 389 -7.21 -16.35 21.84
CA ASP A 389 -6.54 -17.64 21.75
C ASP A 389 -5.93 -17.88 20.36
N GLN A 390 -4.82 -18.64 20.31
CA GLN A 390 -4.11 -18.92 19.06
C GLN A 390 -4.96 -19.63 18.01
N THR A 391 -5.94 -20.47 18.42
CA THR A 391 -6.76 -21.21 17.45
C THR A 391 -7.68 -20.25 16.73
N SER A 392 -8.37 -19.37 17.45
CA SER A 392 -9.24 -18.35 16.88
C SER A 392 -8.46 -17.27 16.13
N ALA A 393 -7.24 -16.94 16.59
CA ALA A 393 -6.40 -15.92 15.98
C ALA A 393 -5.73 -16.39 14.68
N TYR A 394 -5.59 -17.69 14.44
CA TYR A 394 -5.07 -18.18 13.17
C TYR A 394 -5.90 -17.63 12.01
N ILE A 395 -5.26 -17.03 11.00
CA ILE A 395 -5.91 -16.14 10.02
C ILE A 395 -7.19 -16.72 9.39
N SER A 396 -7.21 -18.00 9.00
CA SER A 396 -8.42 -18.59 8.40
C SER A 396 -9.56 -18.74 9.42
N ASN A 397 -9.25 -19.09 10.66
CA ASN A 397 -10.25 -19.16 11.72
C ASN A 397 -10.76 -17.77 12.09
N PHE A 398 -9.88 -16.77 12.16
CA PHE A 398 -10.24 -15.38 12.39
C PHE A 398 -11.24 -14.89 11.33
N VAL A 399 -10.94 -15.10 10.04
CA VAL A 399 -11.81 -14.67 8.93
C VAL A 399 -13.17 -15.38 8.99
N ASN A 400 -13.19 -16.70 9.25
CA ASN A 400 -14.45 -17.43 9.40
C ASN A 400 -15.27 -16.93 10.62
N LEU A 401 -14.62 -16.58 11.73
CA LEU A 401 -15.29 -16.00 12.90
C LEU A 401 -15.82 -14.60 12.60
N PHE A 402 -15.01 -13.75 11.96
CA PHE A 402 -15.42 -12.40 11.60
C PHE A 402 -16.58 -12.42 10.59
N ASN A 403 -16.55 -13.30 9.59
CA ASN A 403 -17.66 -13.44 8.64
C ASN A 403 -19.00 -13.78 9.31
N ARG A 404 -18.98 -14.47 10.46
CA ARG A 404 -20.18 -14.76 11.27
C ARG A 404 -20.52 -13.67 12.27
N TYR A 405 -19.62 -12.73 12.50
CA TYR A 405 -19.84 -11.59 13.38
C TYR A 405 -20.73 -10.57 12.68
N GLY A 406 -21.76 -10.06 13.37
CA GLY A 406 -22.78 -9.22 12.75
C GLY A 406 -22.26 -7.94 12.08
N LYS A 407 -21.05 -7.48 12.45
CA LYS A 407 -20.40 -6.31 11.84
C LYS A 407 -19.63 -6.60 10.55
N SER A 408 -19.53 -7.85 10.10
CA SER A 408 -19.02 -8.17 8.75
C SER A 408 -19.98 -7.71 7.64
N ILE A 409 -21.28 -7.62 7.93
CA ILE A 409 -22.30 -7.18 6.97
C ILE A 409 -22.05 -5.72 6.56
N PRO A 410 -21.99 -4.74 7.48
CA PRO A 410 -21.63 -3.36 7.13
C PRO A 410 -20.26 -3.24 6.43
N ALA A 411 -19.26 -4.05 6.80
CA ALA A 411 -17.95 -4.04 6.12
C ALA A 411 -18.05 -4.48 4.65
N ARG A 412 -18.95 -5.42 4.34
CA ARG A 412 -19.25 -5.87 2.98
C ARG A 412 -20.07 -4.84 2.20
N GLU A 413 -21.07 -4.25 2.85
CA GLU A 413 -21.87 -3.17 2.27
C GLU A 413 -20.97 -1.98 1.89
N LEU A 414 -20.04 -1.63 2.78
CA LEU A 414 -19.04 -0.60 2.52
C LEU A 414 -18.13 -0.95 1.35
N TRP A 415 -17.65 -2.19 1.24
CA TRP A 415 -16.89 -2.64 0.06
C TRP A 415 -17.69 -2.46 -1.25
N LEU A 416 -18.96 -2.88 -1.25
CA LEU A 416 -19.85 -2.69 -2.41
C LEU A 416 -20.07 -1.22 -2.74
N SER A 417 -20.13 -0.39 -1.70
CA SER A 417 -20.29 1.05 -1.83
C SER A 417 -19.05 1.72 -2.44
N MET A 418 -17.85 1.35 -1.98
CA MET A 418 -16.58 1.86 -2.49
C MET A 418 -16.35 1.49 -3.96
N GLY A 419 -16.95 0.39 -4.45
CA GLY A 419 -16.94 0.04 -5.86
C GLY A 419 -17.79 0.96 -6.77
N ARG A 420 -18.54 1.92 -6.19
CA ARG A 420 -19.39 2.86 -6.93
C ARG A 420 -18.86 4.28 -6.79
N ASN A 421 -19.06 5.08 -7.83
CA ASN A 421 -18.53 6.44 -7.87
C ASN A 421 -19.26 7.37 -6.89
N HIS A 422 -18.50 8.27 -6.25
CA HIS A 422 -18.97 9.34 -5.38
C HIS A 422 -19.76 8.87 -4.14
N THR A 423 -19.37 7.75 -3.55
CA THR A 423 -20.03 7.18 -2.37
C THR A 423 -19.32 7.49 -1.06
N LEU A 424 -18.13 8.09 -1.10
CA LEU A 424 -17.36 8.48 0.06
C LEU A 424 -17.08 9.99 0.06
N GLU A 425 -17.32 10.63 1.19
CA GLU A 425 -17.07 12.05 1.40
C GLU A 425 -16.19 12.28 2.63
N PHE A 426 -15.26 13.22 2.52
CA PHE A 426 -14.58 13.84 3.64
C PHE A 426 -15.38 15.07 4.10
N GLN A 427 -15.92 15.03 5.31
CA GLN A 427 -16.74 16.11 5.85
C GLN A 427 -15.93 17.09 6.69
N PHE A 428 -16.07 18.38 6.40
CA PHE A 428 -15.37 19.41 7.16
C PHE A 428 -16.20 19.89 8.33
N PRO A 429 -15.65 19.86 9.57
CA PRO A 429 -16.23 20.64 10.66
C PRO A 429 -16.08 22.14 10.35
N PRO A 430 -16.75 23.03 11.10
CA PRO A 430 -16.47 24.47 11.04
C PRO A 430 -14.97 24.76 11.22
N PRO A 431 -14.40 25.77 10.54
CA PRO A 431 -13.00 26.14 10.73
C PRO A 431 -12.68 26.42 12.19
N ALA A 432 -11.54 25.90 12.67
CA ALA A 432 -11.10 26.12 14.05
C ALA A 432 -10.96 27.61 14.39
N ILE A 433 -10.68 28.45 13.39
CA ILE A 433 -10.56 29.89 13.54
C ILE A 433 -11.68 30.57 12.75
N SER A 434 -12.51 31.33 13.46
CA SER A 434 -13.70 32.00 12.88
C SER A 434 -13.37 33.10 11.87
N ASN A 435 -12.15 33.67 11.92
CA ASN A 435 -11.65 34.63 10.94
C ASN A 435 -10.64 34.02 9.95
N SER A 436 -10.63 32.69 9.80
CA SER A 436 -9.86 32.00 8.76
C SER A 436 -10.33 32.38 7.35
N SER A 437 -9.47 32.17 6.35
CA SER A 437 -9.82 32.38 4.94
C SER A 437 -11.04 31.56 4.54
N PHE A 438 -11.18 30.32 5.04
CA PHE A 438 -12.36 29.47 4.82
C PHE A 438 -13.66 30.03 5.41
N SER A 439 -13.59 30.90 6.41
CA SER A 439 -14.77 31.51 7.04
C SER A 439 -15.18 32.83 6.38
N ILE A 440 -14.20 33.60 5.88
CA ILE A 440 -14.42 34.96 5.35
C ILE A 440 -14.52 35.02 3.83
N ASN A 441 -13.95 34.06 3.10
CA ASN A 441 -14.01 34.00 1.65
C ASN A 441 -15.23 33.18 1.21
N ASP A 442 -16.17 33.81 0.49
CA ASP A 442 -17.44 33.18 0.08
C ASP A 442 -17.24 31.98 -0.86
N TYR A 443 -16.24 32.04 -1.76
CA TYR A 443 -15.89 30.92 -2.63
C TYR A 443 -15.42 29.73 -1.79
N LEU A 444 -14.45 29.92 -0.89
CA LEU A 444 -13.93 28.83 -0.06
C LEU A 444 -15.02 28.23 0.85
N LYS A 445 -15.83 29.09 1.47
CA LYS A 445 -16.90 28.68 2.39
C LYS A 445 -17.98 27.85 1.69
N SER A 446 -18.35 28.22 0.46
CA SER A 446 -19.37 27.50 -0.31
C SER A 446 -18.85 26.23 -0.96
N LYS A 447 -17.58 26.23 -1.40
CA LYS A 447 -16.95 25.10 -2.10
C LYS A 447 -16.52 23.98 -1.15
N TYR A 448 -15.96 24.32 0.01
CA TYR A 448 -15.29 23.38 0.91
C TYR A 448 -16.06 23.15 2.22
N SER A 449 -17.32 22.72 2.09
CA SER A 449 -18.08 22.11 3.19
C SER A 449 -17.84 20.59 3.28
N ARG A 450 -17.47 19.98 2.15
CA ARG A 450 -17.12 18.56 2.01
C ARG A 450 -16.26 18.36 0.76
N MET A 451 -15.54 17.25 0.69
CA MET A 451 -14.89 16.78 -0.52
C MET A 451 -15.29 15.35 -0.83
N VAL A 452 -15.50 15.05 -2.11
CA VAL A 452 -15.76 13.68 -2.57
C VAL A 452 -14.43 12.95 -2.73
N LEU A 453 -14.31 11.76 -2.17
CA LEU A 453 -13.13 10.92 -2.32
C LEU A 453 -13.25 10.02 -3.55
N SER A 454 -12.10 9.50 -4.00
CA SER A 454 -12.05 8.56 -5.11
C SER A 454 -12.71 7.25 -4.69
N THR A 455 -13.78 6.92 -5.38
CA THR A 455 -14.49 5.65 -5.26
C THR A 455 -14.91 5.19 -6.65
N GLY A 456 -15.17 3.91 -6.81
CA GLY A 456 -15.40 3.27 -8.09
C GLY A 456 -14.47 2.09 -8.30
N GLN A 457 -14.75 1.30 -9.33
CA GLN A 457 -13.95 0.12 -9.65
C GLN A 457 -12.47 0.45 -9.83
N ASN A 458 -12.15 1.58 -10.47
CA ASN A 458 -10.77 2.00 -10.73
C ASN A 458 -10.01 2.29 -9.43
N ALA A 459 -10.63 2.96 -8.46
CA ALA A 459 -10.03 3.27 -7.15
C ALA A 459 -9.68 1.98 -6.38
N MET A 460 -10.54 0.96 -6.47
CA MET A 460 -10.33 -0.35 -5.84
C MET A 460 -9.27 -1.21 -6.53
N THR A 461 -8.89 -0.88 -7.77
CA THR A 461 -7.92 -1.66 -8.56
C THR A 461 -6.65 -0.89 -8.88
N SER A 462 -6.50 0.35 -8.39
CA SER A 462 -5.34 1.19 -8.71
C SER A 462 -4.05 0.52 -8.26
N ARG A 463 -3.06 0.50 -9.15
CA ARG A 463 -1.74 -0.10 -8.92
C ARG A 463 -0.63 0.94 -8.77
N LEU A 464 -0.97 2.23 -8.93
CA LEU A 464 0.01 3.31 -9.01
C LEU A 464 0.82 3.51 -7.71
N GLU A 465 0.28 3.04 -6.58
CA GLU A 465 0.85 3.20 -5.23
C GLU A 465 1.03 1.88 -4.48
N LEU A 466 1.14 0.76 -5.20
CA LEU A 466 1.36 -0.54 -4.58
C LEU A 466 2.86 -0.81 -4.41
N GLY A 467 3.37 -0.72 -3.18
CA GLY A 467 4.71 -1.17 -2.85
C GLY A 467 4.83 -2.70 -2.91
N GLY A 468 5.90 -3.23 -3.50
CA GLY A 468 6.18 -4.68 -3.50
C GLY A 468 6.59 -5.23 -2.12
N ARG A 469 6.94 -4.35 -1.17
CA ARG A 469 7.31 -4.67 0.21
C ARG A 469 6.22 -4.29 1.22
N ASP A 470 5.53 -3.18 0.98
CA ASP A 470 4.49 -2.67 1.86
C ASP A 470 3.14 -2.63 1.15
N PHE A 471 2.33 -3.66 1.42
CA PHE A 471 0.93 -3.66 1.04
C PHE A 471 0.17 -2.66 1.93
N ARG A 472 -0.29 -1.56 1.32
CA ARG A 472 -1.09 -0.50 1.96
C ARG A 472 -2.28 -0.14 1.05
N PRO A 473 -3.33 -0.99 1.00
CA PRO A 473 -4.52 -0.76 0.17
C PRO A 473 -5.30 0.49 0.59
N SER A 474 -4.91 1.11 1.70
CA SER A 474 -5.58 2.25 2.28
C SER A 474 -5.09 3.60 1.76
N LEU A 475 -4.01 3.63 0.96
CA LEU A 475 -3.53 4.82 0.27
C LEU A 475 -4.50 5.24 -0.84
N SER A 476 -4.95 4.30 -1.68
CA SER A 476 -5.89 4.58 -2.77
C SER A 476 -7.25 5.13 -2.30
N ASN A 477 -7.68 4.74 -1.10
CA ASN A 477 -8.94 5.22 -0.50
C ASN A 477 -8.86 6.66 0.02
N SER A 478 -7.67 7.28 0.00
CA SER A 478 -7.47 8.65 0.46
C SER A 478 -7.45 9.69 -0.67
N HIS A 479 -7.38 9.28 -1.94
CA HIS A 479 -7.43 10.20 -3.07
C HIS A 479 -8.75 10.97 -3.11
N VAL A 480 -8.69 12.19 -3.64
CA VAL A 480 -9.90 12.95 -3.96
C VAL A 480 -10.46 12.50 -5.31
N GLY A 481 -11.77 12.63 -5.50
CA GLY A 481 -12.42 12.14 -6.72
C GLY A 481 -11.88 12.79 -8.00
N GLN A 482 -11.91 12.05 -9.11
CA GLN A 482 -11.30 12.49 -10.38
C GLN A 482 -11.93 13.78 -10.96
N MET A 483 -13.10 14.17 -10.48
CA MET A 483 -13.71 15.48 -10.76
C MET A 483 -12.83 16.69 -10.34
N TYR A 484 -11.84 16.48 -9.47
CA TYR A 484 -10.91 17.51 -9.02
C TYR A 484 -9.66 17.66 -9.90
N ALA A 485 -9.44 16.77 -10.89
CA ALA A 485 -8.24 16.78 -11.75
C ALA A 485 -8.05 18.08 -12.56
N VAL A 486 -9.14 18.81 -12.81
CA VAL A 486 -9.15 20.11 -13.52
C VAL A 486 -9.43 21.28 -12.57
N SER A 487 -9.28 21.07 -11.26
CA SER A 487 -9.52 22.06 -10.22
C SER A 487 -8.22 22.37 -9.46
N PRO A 488 -8.21 23.40 -8.60
CA PRO A 488 -7.08 23.64 -7.70
C PRO A 488 -6.68 22.46 -6.82
N ASP A 489 -7.58 21.48 -6.60
CA ASP A 489 -7.38 20.31 -5.74
C ASP A 489 -6.93 19.05 -6.51
N PHE A 490 -6.34 19.23 -7.71
CA PHE A 490 -5.88 18.13 -8.57
C PHE A 490 -4.77 17.27 -7.97
N LEU A 491 -4.01 17.80 -7.00
CA LEU A 491 -2.76 17.17 -6.56
C LEU A 491 -2.97 15.77 -5.94
N MET A 492 -4.11 15.52 -5.29
CA MET A 492 -4.42 14.24 -4.64
C MET A 492 -5.43 13.39 -5.42
N THR A 493 -5.57 13.58 -6.73
CA THR A 493 -6.29 12.61 -7.59
C THR A 493 -5.45 11.37 -7.82
N ASP A 494 -6.08 10.29 -8.30
CA ASP A 494 -5.42 9.02 -8.62
C ASP A 494 -4.54 9.10 -9.87
N ASP A 495 -4.84 10.02 -10.80
CA ASP A 495 -4.06 10.20 -12.03
C ASP A 495 -3.14 11.44 -11.98
N PHE A 496 -1.90 11.26 -12.45
CA PHE A 496 -0.98 12.36 -12.72
C PHE A 496 -1.20 12.94 -14.13
N ARG A 497 -1.37 14.27 -14.21
CA ARG A 497 -1.38 14.98 -15.49
C ARG A 497 0.00 14.92 -16.15
N THR A 498 0.05 14.41 -17.38
CA THR A 498 1.28 14.31 -18.18
C THR A 498 1.42 15.48 -19.16
N GLY A 499 2.64 15.77 -19.60
CA GLY A 499 2.87 16.78 -20.65
C GLY A 499 2.82 18.23 -20.18
N GLN A 500 2.71 18.48 -18.89
CA GLN A 500 2.71 19.80 -18.29
C GLN A 500 3.51 19.78 -16.99
N THR A 501 4.29 20.83 -16.76
CA THR A 501 4.97 21.04 -15.48
C THR A 501 3.95 21.34 -14.39
N LEU A 502 4.30 21.08 -13.13
CA LEU A 502 3.42 21.37 -12.00
C LEU A 502 3.00 22.84 -11.96
N ASP A 503 3.92 23.74 -12.28
CA ASP A 503 3.68 25.19 -12.30
C ASP A 503 2.71 25.60 -13.44
N GLU A 504 2.78 24.94 -14.60
CA GLU A 504 1.82 25.16 -15.70
C GLU A 504 0.41 24.71 -15.31
N ILE A 505 0.28 23.54 -14.67
CA ILE A 505 -1.01 23.05 -14.16
C ILE A 505 -1.58 24.03 -13.13
N VAL A 506 -0.76 24.48 -12.17
CA VAL A 506 -1.18 25.47 -11.17
C VAL A 506 -1.60 26.78 -11.81
N LYS A 507 -0.92 27.25 -12.85
CA LYS A 507 -1.33 28.45 -13.56
C LYS A 507 -2.68 28.26 -14.27
N GLU A 508 -2.89 27.10 -14.88
CA GLU A 508 -4.12 26.74 -15.59
C GLU A 508 -5.32 26.68 -14.64
N VAL A 509 -5.25 25.89 -13.56
CA VAL A 509 -6.40 25.64 -12.67
C VAL A 509 -6.79 26.87 -11.83
N TYR A 510 -5.87 27.84 -11.67
CA TYR A 510 -6.15 29.11 -10.99
C TYR A 510 -6.55 30.25 -11.95
N ALA A 511 -6.50 30.04 -13.28
CA ALA A 511 -6.81 31.10 -14.25
C ALA A 511 -8.29 31.54 -14.19
N ASP A 512 -9.18 30.62 -13.84
CA ASP A 512 -10.64 30.80 -13.89
C ASP A 512 -11.29 30.96 -12.51
N ILE A 513 -10.50 31.12 -11.44
CA ILE A 513 -11.02 31.33 -10.08
C ILE A 513 -10.72 32.74 -9.58
N ASP A 514 -11.64 33.29 -8.79
CA ASP A 514 -11.39 34.56 -8.11
C ASP A 514 -10.16 34.46 -7.18
N PRO A 515 -9.31 35.51 -7.11
CA PRO A 515 -8.14 35.50 -6.27
C PRO A 515 -8.47 35.19 -4.80
N ILE A 516 -7.90 34.11 -4.28
CA ILE A 516 -8.01 33.74 -2.87
C ILE A 516 -6.96 34.53 -2.10
N MET A 517 -7.38 35.51 -1.31
CA MET A 517 -6.46 36.34 -0.53
C MET A 517 -6.23 35.75 0.87
N TYR A 518 -4.98 35.76 1.34
CA TYR A 518 -4.62 35.36 2.70
C TYR A 518 -3.52 36.26 3.28
N LEU A 519 -3.39 36.27 4.61
CA LEU A 519 -2.44 37.13 5.32
C LEU A 519 -1.13 36.39 5.56
N VAL A 520 -0.02 36.99 5.12
CA VAL A 520 1.33 36.45 5.31
C VAL A 520 2.16 37.44 6.14
N PRO A 521 2.91 36.98 7.15
CA PRO A 521 3.86 37.83 7.85
C PRO A 521 5.04 38.16 6.92
N PHE A 522 5.21 39.44 6.63
CA PHE A 522 6.34 39.98 5.87
C PHE A 522 6.97 41.12 6.67
N ASN A 523 8.24 40.95 7.08
CA ASN A 523 8.98 41.91 7.91
C ASN A 523 8.24 42.38 9.19
N GLY A 524 7.51 41.47 9.84
CA GLY A 524 6.73 41.77 11.06
C GLY A 524 5.38 42.46 10.82
N THR A 525 5.01 42.70 9.57
CA THR A 525 3.68 43.20 9.18
C THR A 525 2.90 42.14 8.40
N LEU A 526 1.59 42.06 8.61
CA LEU A 526 0.73 41.18 7.82
C LEU A 526 0.43 41.83 6.47
N VAL A 527 0.72 41.12 5.38
CA VAL A 527 0.47 41.57 4.01
C VAL A 527 -0.49 40.59 3.35
N ASN A 528 -1.44 41.11 2.58
CA ASN A 528 -2.32 40.30 1.76
C ASN A 528 -1.55 39.73 0.56
N GLN A 529 -1.56 38.41 0.41
CA GLN A 529 -1.00 37.70 -0.73
C GLN A 529 -2.08 36.87 -1.41
N THR A 530 -1.98 36.72 -2.73
CA THR A 530 -2.82 35.79 -3.49
C THR A 530 -2.32 34.36 -3.27
N TYR A 531 -3.22 33.47 -2.90
CA TYR A 531 -2.97 32.06 -2.76
C TYR A 531 -2.91 31.39 -4.13
N GLN A 532 -1.76 30.81 -4.44
CA GLN A 532 -1.55 29.99 -5.61
C GLN A 532 -0.55 28.90 -5.25
N SER A 533 -1.01 27.65 -5.26
CA SER A 533 -0.23 26.50 -4.83
C SER A 533 -0.74 25.23 -5.53
N PRO A 534 0.16 24.27 -5.80
CA PRO A 534 -0.25 22.92 -6.19
C PRO A 534 -1.06 22.20 -5.12
N ILE A 535 -0.86 22.52 -3.84
CA ILE A 535 -1.73 22.03 -2.77
C ILE A 535 -3.00 22.90 -2.78
N GLY A 536 -4.09 22.37 -3.32
CA GLY A 536 -5.36 23.10 -3.42
C GLY A 536 -5.98 23.49 -2.07
N PRO A 537 -6.90 24.46 -2.04
CA PRO A 537 -7.55 24.88 -0.80
C PRO A 537 -8.37 23.76 -0.13
N GLY A 538 -8.96 22.85 -0.88
CA GLY A 538 -9.65 21.67 -0.33
C GLY A 538 -8.69 20.69 0.31
N ILE A 539 -7.55 20.42 -0.32
CA ILE A 539 -6.49 19.58 0.28
C ILE A 539 -5.95 20.23 1.56
N LEU A 540 -5.70 21.55 1.57
CA LEU A 540 -5.36 22.27 2.80
C LEU A 540 -6.45 22.17 3.85
N ARG A 541 -7.73 22.20 3.45
CA ARG A 541 -8.85 22.07 4.37
C ARG A 541 -8.88 20.70 5.05
N ILE A 542 -8.50 19.64 4.34
CA ILE A 542 -8.33 18.29 4.92
C ILE A 542 -7.21 18.30 5.97
N LEU A 543 -6.03 18.84 5.63
CA LEU A 543 -4.90 18.95 6.58
C LEU A 543 -5.28 19.76 7.83
N ASP A 544 -5.93 20.91 7.65
CA ASP A 544 -6.44 21.74 8.76
C ASP A 544 -7.43 20.97 9.64
N THR A 545 -8.29 20.17 9.02
CA THR A 545 -9.32 19.39 9.72
C THR A 545 -8.71 18.25 10.54
N MET A 546 -7.63 17.63 10.04
CA MET A 546 -6.84 16.66 10.81
C MET A 546 -6.08 17.30 11.98
N GLY A 547 -5.74 18.59 11.89
CA GLY A 547 -5.10 19.36 12.96
C GLY A 547 -3.83 20.10 12.56
N TYR A 548 -3.43 20.08 11.28
CA TYR A 548 -2.33 20.91 10.81
C TYR A 548 -2.67 22.41 10.91
N SER A 549 -1.64 23.24 10.95
CA SER A 549 -1.78 24.66 10.71
C SER A 549 -1.39 24.97 9.26
N THR A 550 -2.35 25.43 8.46
CA THR A 550 -2.07 25.89 7.10
C THR A 550 -2.14 27.40 6.99
N VAL A 551 -1.65 27.95 5.89
CA VAL A 551 -1.71 29.40 5.63
C VAL A 551 -3.14 29.96 5.46
N LEU A 552 -4.13 29.11 5.15
CA LEU A 552 -5.52 29.55 4.96
C LEU A 552 -6.33 29.57 6.27
N THR A 553 -5.93 28.79 7.28
CA THR A 553 -6.57 28.82 8.61
C THR A 553 -5.69 29.48 9.68
N ASN A 554 -4.38 29.28 9.60
CA ASN A 554 -3.34 29.78 10.50
C ASN A 554 -3.63 29.46 11.98
N THR A 555 -3.80 28.18 12.29
CA THR A 555 -3.91 27.72 13.68
C THR A 555 -2.53 27.88 14.36
N ASN A 556 -2.45 28.33 15.61
CA ASN A 556 -1.16 28.34 16.32
C ASN A 556 -0.82 26.95 16.88
N TYR A 557 -1.23 25.87 16.18
CA TYR A 557 -1.33 24.51 16.71
C TYR A 557 -2.07 24.43 18.06
N MET A 558 -2.85 25.46 18.38
CA MET A 558 -3.69 25.50 19.56
C MET A 558 -4.99 24.84 19.19
N VAL A 559 -5.27 23.75 19.88
CA VAL A 559 -6.41 22.93 19.56
C VAL A 559 -7.63 23.46 20.31
N ASN A 560 -8.70 23.77 19.58
CA ASN A 560 -9.96 24.15 20.21
C ASN A 560 -10.49 22.99 21.06
N SER A 561 -10.95 23.31 22.26
CA SER A 561 -11.14 22.44 23.41
C SER A 561 -12.39 21.53 23.39
N GLU A 562 -12.80 20.99 22.24
CA GLU A 562 -13.98 20.11 22.13
C GLU A 562 -13.65 18.66 21.71
N PHE A 563 -12.42 18.21 21.95
CA PHE A 563 -12.06 16.82 21.70
C PHE A 563 -12.56 15.91 22.82
N ASN A 564 -12.98 14.69 22.45
CA ASN A 564 -13.41 13.70 23.42
C ASN A 564 -12.19 13.27 24.25
N LYS A 565 -12.12 13.76 25.48
CA LYS A 565 -11.02 13.47 26.42
C LYS A 565 -11.06 12.06 26.99
N THR A 566 -12.09 11.28 26.67
CA THR A 566 -12.21 9.88 27.10
C THR A 566 -11.95 8.96 25.92
N ALA A 567 -10.87 8.16 26.02
CA ALA A 567 -10.64 7.07 25.10
C ALA A 567 -11.73 6.00 25.27
N LYS A 568 -12.35 5.59 24.17
CA LYS A 568 -13.08 4.32 24.11
C LYS A 568 -12.03 3.23 24.30
N VAL A 569 -12.22 2.40 25.31
CA VAL A 569 -11.31 1.27 25.56
C VAL A 569 -11.45 0.29 24.40
N HIS A 570 -10.39 0.10 23.62
CA HIS A 570 -10.36 -0.96 22.63
C HIS A 570 -10.28 -2.31 23.36
N THR A 571 -11.21 -3.21 23.04
CA THR A 571 -11.26 -4.54 23.70
C THR A 571 -9.98 -5.33 23.46
N CYS A 572 -9.28 -5.05 22.36
CA CYS A 572 -8.03 -5.69 21.96
C CYS A 572 -6.80 -5.11 22.69
N ASP A 573 -6.92 -4.01 23.42
CA ASP A 573 -5.82 -3.43 24.22
C ASP A 573 -5.89 -3.87 25.68
N ALA A 574 -7.07 -4.33 26.13
CA ALA A 574 -7.35 -4.67 27.53
C ALA A 574 -7.03 -6.15 27.89
N GLY A 575 -6.60 -6.96 26.92
CA GLY A 575 -6.29 -8.37 27.12
C GLY A 575 -4.86 -8.62 27.58
N ASP A 576 -4.68 -9.61 28.45
CA ASP A 576 -3.38 -10.20 28.82
C ASP A 576 -2.87 -11.05 27.62
N TYR A 577 -2.53 -10.38 26.51
CA TYR A 577 -1.97 -10.99 25.30
C TYR A 577 -0.58 -11.58 25.55
N ASP A 578 -0.04 -11.40 26.76
CA ASP A 578 1.02 -12.21 27.34
C ASP A 578 0.78 -13.71 27.13
N SER A 579 -0.46 -14.21 27.05
CA SER A 579 -0.70 -15.64 26.75
C SER A 579 -0.34 -16.08 25.32
N LEU A 580 -0.43 -15.17 24.33
CA LEU A 580 0.05 -15.43 22.95
C LEU A 580 1.57 -15.34 22.87
N GLN A 581 2.21 -14.44 23.63
CA GLN A 581 3.68 -14.33 23.70
C GLN A 581 4.32 -15.38 24.62
N ALA A 582 3.67 -15.78 25.71
CA ALA A 582 4.20 -16.67 26.74
C ALA A 582 4.35 -18.12 26.28
N THR A 583 3.68 -18.51 25.20
CA THR A 583 3.89 -19.83 24.57
C THR A 583 5.11 -19.84 23.63
N ALA A 584 5.61 -18.68 23.19
CA ALA A 584 6.86 -18.57 22.43
C ALA A 584 8.10 -18.54 23.36
N TYR A 585 7.94 -18.12 24.62
CA TYR A 585 9.07 -17.96 25.56
C TYR A 585 9.33 -19.12 26.53
N VAL A 586 8.53 -20.20 26.51
CA VAL A 586 8.81 -21.41 27.30
C VAL A 586 9.60 -22.44 26.47
N SER A 587 10.77 -22.03 25.97
CA SER A 587 11.88 -22.96 25.71
C SER A 587 13.26 -22.26 25.70
N SER A 588 13.50 -21.29 26.58
CA SER A 588 14.85 -20.77 26.83
C SER A 588 15.11 -20.61 28.33
N ALA A 589 14.96 -21.71 29.06
CA ALA A 589 15.52 -21.85 30.40
C ALA A 589 16.61 -22.93 30.39
N VAL A 590 17.78 -22.60 29.84
CA VAL A 590 19.05 -23.05 30.41
C VAL A 590 19.93 -21.82 30.53
N SER A 591 20.11 -21.43 31.78
CA SER A 591 20.95 -20.36 32.28
C SER A 591 22.42 -20.49 31.84
N ASP A 592 23.02 -19.32 31.64
CA ASP A 592 24.46 -19.06 31.66
C ASP A 592 25.26 -19.97 32.58
N PHE A 593 26.37 -20.51 32.07
CA PHE A 593 27.55 -20.77 32.88
C PHE A 593 28.79 -20.17 32.20
N ASP A 594 29.34 -19.21 32.91
CA ASP A 594 30.53 -18.40 32.68
C ASP A 594 31.79 -19.25 32.43
N ALA A 595 32.64 -18.80 31.51
CA ALA A 595 33.99 -19.33 31.31
C ALA A 595 34.95 -18.21 30.91
N SER A 596 35.15 -17.24 31.80
CA SER A 596 36.40 -16.50 31.82
C SER A 596 37.56 -17.41 32.25
N SER A 597 38.74 -17.20 31.66
CA SER A 597 40.01 -17.14 32.40
C SER A 597 40.27 -18.17 33.51
N PHE A 598 41.01 -19.26 33.23
CA PHE A 598 42.28 -19.57 33.92
C PHE A 598 42.90 -20.89 33.43
N LEU A 599 44.19 -20.80 33.11
CA LEU A 599 45.12 -21.91 32.94
C LEU A 599 45.51 -22.53 34.31
N ILE A 600 45.94 -23.80 34.27
CA ILE A 600 46.80 -24.55 35.22
C ILE A 600 46.10 -25.58 36.13
N ALA A 601 46.47 -26.85 35.89
CA ALA A 601 46.77 -27.94 36.84
C ALA A 601 46.00 -29.27 36.65
N VAL A 602 46.65 -30.18 35.90
CA VAL A 602 47.00 -31.56 36.30
C VAL A 602 46.05 -32.35 37.22
N GLY A 603 45.61 -33.52 36.74
CA GLY A 603 45.69 -34.76 37.52
C GLY A 603 44.41 -35.55 37.80
N LEU A 604 44.19 -36.59 36.98
CA LEU A 604 43.84 -37.98 37.30
C LEU A 604 43.01 -38.36 38.56
N VAL A 605 42.18 -39.40 38.33
CA VAL A 605 41.67 -40.47 39.23
C VAL A 605 40.16 -40.44 39.55
N SER A 606 39.43 -41.17 38.68
CA SER A 606 38.40 -42.19 38.94
C SER A 606 37.93 -42.49 40.38
N TRP A 607 36.61 -42.70 40.57
CA TRP A 607 35.92 -43.91 41.12
C TRP A 607 34.45 -43.57 41.46
N LEU A 608 33.46 -44.18 40.78
CA LEU A 608 32.59 -45.29 41.21
C LEU A 608 31.47 -44.89 42.20
N PHE A 609 30.20 -45.34 42.16
CA PHE A 609 29.35 -46.16 41.27
C PHE A 609 27.96 -46.18 41.97
N PHE A 610 26.89 -46.24 41.18
CA PHE A 610 25.59 -46.91 41.42
C PHE A 610 24.92 -46.88 42.81
N MET A 611 23.74 -46.25 42.85
CA MET A 611 22.47 -46.98 43.01
C MET A 611 21.38 -46.36 42.15
#